data_AF-A0A544VXP2-F1
#
_entry.id   AF-A0A544VXP2-F1
#
_cell.length_a   1.000
_cell.length_b   1.000
_cell.length_c   1.000
_cell.angle_alpha   90.00
_cell.angle_beta   90.00
_cell.angle_gamma   90.00
#
_symmetry.space_group_name_H-M   'P 1'
#
loop_
_entity.id
_entity.type
_entity.pdbx_description
1 polymer ?
#
loop_
_entity_poly.entity_id
_entity_poly.type
_entity_poly.pdbx_seq_one_letter_code
_entity_poly.pdbx_strand_id
1 'polypeptide(L)'
;MRKVLIGLVATVTTLTVGAVGVDFGTAIYAEFRWARSVRSANHLPFDPWVGILGFPFVTQATGHHYREVEIRAGGVDHPVVGKASIEATMHSVDLTETSWLIGPNSTLPVGKLESRLIVDSTHVGRFMGIKDLLVEAPPKETNDATGGTTESGISGSHGLVFTGTPTAAGFDERVSVSVDLSTPEDDVTTLVFNATDVLTGPGTADEQVPDDKKAAVLAAFGTKMPGMKLPFGLAPTTEGARGSDIIIEGISTGVTVALDGFRQP
;
A
#
# COMPACT_ATOMS: atom_id res chain seq x y z
N MET A 1 -10.40 20.56 -53.81
CA MET A 1 -9.37 20.07 -52.87
C MET A 1 -9.77 20.25 -51.41
N ARG A 2 -10.11 21.46 -50.92
CA ARG A 2 -10.47 21.72 -49.51
C ARG A 2 -11.60 20.84 -48.94
N LYS A 3 -12.69 20.61 -49.67
CA LYS A 3 -13.81 19.76 -49.22
C LYS A 3 -13.41 18.28 -49.05
N VAL A 4 -12.57 17.77 -49.95
CA VAL A 4 -12.04 16.40 -49.89
C VAL A 4 -11.08 16.26 -48.70
N LEU A 5 -10.21 17.25 -48.49
CA LEU A 5 -9.31 17.29 -47.34
C LEU A 5 -10.08 17.33 -46.01
N ILE A 6 -11.12 18.16 -45.90
CA ILE A 6 -11.97 18.22 -44.71
C ILE A 6 -12.67 16.88 -44.47
N GLY A 7 -13.23 16.26 -45.51
CA GLY A 7 -13.88 14.95 -45.39
C GLY A 7 -12.91 13.85 -44.96
N LEU A 8 -11.69 13.85 -45.51
CA LEU A 8 -10.64 12.91 -45.10
C LEU A 8 -10.25 13.11 -43.64
N VAL A 9 -9.96 14.35 -43.24
CA VAL A 9 -9.61 14.68 -41.86
C VAL A 9 -10.73 14.27 -40.91
N ALA A 10 -11.98 14.64 -41.20
CA ALA A 10 -13.12 14.27 -40.37
C ALA A 10 -13.28 12.74 -40.23
N THR A 11 -13.07 11.99 -41.32
CA THR A 11 -13.15 10.53 -41.31
C THR A 11 -12.04 9.93 -40.45
N VAL A 12 -10.79 10.35 -40.66
CA VAL A 12 -9.63 9.87 -39.89
C VAL A 12 -9.82 10.20 -38.41
N THR A 13 -10.20 11.44 -38.08
CA THR A 13 -10.46 11.84 -36.70
C THR A 13 -11.57 10.99 -36.07
N THR A 14 -12.68 10.75 -36.78
CA THR A 14 -13.78 9.92 -36.27
C THR A 14 -13.34 8.50 -35.99
N LEU A 15 -12.56 7.89 -36.90
CA LEU A 15 -12.02 6.55 -36.71
C LEU A 15 -11.04 6.49 -35.54
N THR A 16 -10.15 7.48 -35.41
CA THR A 16 -9.20 7.55 -34.30
C THR A 16 -9.92 7.68 -32.97
N VAL A 17 -10.91 8.58 -32.86
CA VAL A 17 -11.70 8.73 -31.62
C VAL A 17 -12.47 7.45 -31.30
N GLY A 18 -13.06 6.81 -32.31
CA GLY A 18 -13.74 5.52 -32.15
C GLY A 18 -12.80 4.43 -31.63
N ALA A 19 -11.60 4.31 -32.21
CA ALA A 19 -10.60 3.33 -31.79
C ALA A 19 -10.11 3.57 -30.36
N VAL A 20 -9.86 4.84 -29.99
CA VAL A 20 -9.51 5.22 -28.60
C VAL A 20 -10.63 4.83 -27.64
N GLY A 21 -11.89 5.10 -27.99
CA GLY A 21 -13.05 4.71 -27.17
C GLY A 21 -13.17 3.20 -26.97
N VAL A 22 -12.93 2.40 -28.03
CA VAL A 22 -12.92 0.94 -27.93
C VAL A 22 -11.78 0.45 -27.04
N ASP A 23 -10.59 1.05 -27.15
CA ASP A 23 -9.44 0.68 -26.33
C ASP A 23 -9.71 0.87 -24.83
N PHE A 24 -10.18 2.06 -24.43
CA PHE A 24 -10.58 2.33 -23.04
C PHE A 24 -11.73 1.45 -22.57
N GLY A 25 -12.76 1.23 -23.41
CA GLY A 25 -13.87 0.34 -23.07
C GLY A 25 -13.42 -1.10 -22.84
N THR A 26 -12.44 -1.58 -23.60
CA THR A 26 -11.86 -2.91 -23.44
C THR A 26 -11.02 -3.00 -22.16
N ALA A 27 -10.24 -1.96 -21.84
CA ALA A 27 -9.48 -1.88 -20.58
C ALA A 27 -10.40 -1.95 -19.36
N ILE A 28 -11.46 -1.13 -19.32
CA ILE A 28 -12.44 -1.12 -18.22
C ILE A 28 -13.08 -2.50 -18.03
N TYR A 29 -13.41 -3.18 -19.12
CA TYR A 29 -13.96 -4.54 -19.05
C TYR A 29 -12.96 -5.55 -18.47
N ALA A 30 -11.69 -5.47 -18.87
CA ALA A 30 -10.63 -6.34 -18.35
C ALA A 30 -10.35 -6.08 -16.86
N GLU A 31 -10.23 -4.82 -16.46
CA GLU A 31 -10.05 -4.40 -15.06
C GLU A 31 -11.19 -4.92 -14.17
N PHE A 32 -12.43 -4.79 -14.62
CA PHE A 32 -13.60 -5.33 -13.92
C PHE A 32 -13.55 -6.87 -13.78
N ARG A 33 -13.11 -7.58 -14.83
CA ARG A 33 -12.97 -9.04 -14.80
C ARG A 33 -11.86 -9.45 -13.83
N TRP A 34 -10.73 -8.75 -13.83
CA TRP A 34 -9.65 -8.95 -12.87
C TRP A 34 -10.12 -8.73 -11.43
N ALA A 35 -10.79 -7.62 -11.14
CA ALA A 35 -11.30 -7.31 -9.81
C ALA A 35 -12.17 -8.46 -9.27
N ARG A 36 -13.07 -9.00 -10.12
CA ARG A 36 -13.90 -10.16 -9.75
C ARG A 36 -13.09 -11.44 -9.53
N SER A 37 -12.09 -11.70 -10.36
CA SER A 37 -11.20 -12.87 -10.19
C SER A 37 -10.39 -12.78 -8.91
N VAL A 38 -9.80 -11.61 -8.61
CA VAL A 38 -9.06 -11.36 -7.36
C VAL A 38 -10.00 -11.52 -6.16
N ARG A 39 -11.20 -10.90 -6.19
CA ARG A 39 -12.20 -11.05 -5.12
C ARG A 39 -12.53 -12.50 -4.86
N SER A 40 -12.82 -13.26 -5.92
CA SER A 40 -13.22 -14.66 -5.81
C SER A 40 -12.08 -15.55 -5.29
N ALA A 41 -10.86 -15.34 -5.78
CA ALA A 41 -9.70 -16.14 -5.39
C ALA A 41 -9.31 -15.89 -3.92
N ASN A 42 -9.46 -14.65 -3.45
CA ASN A 42 -8.97 -14.21 -2.14
C ASN A 42 -10.06 -14.03 -1.09
N HIS A 43 -11.30 -14.42 -1.41
CA HIS A 43 -12.47 -14.31 -0.53
C HIS A 43 -12.62 -12.89 0.04
N LEU A 44 -12.44 -11.87 -0.81
CA LEU A 44 -12.57 -10.48 -0.39
C LEU A 44 -14.06 -10.11 -0.24
N PRO A 45 -14.40 -9.25 0.73
CA PRO A 45 -15.79 -8.86 0.98
C PRO A 45 -16.39 -8.02 -0.16
N PHE A 46 -15.55 -7.34 -0.96
CA PHE A 46 -15.96 -6.52 -2.10
C PHE A 46 -14.92 -6.60 -3.23
N ASP A 47 -15.30 -6.11 -4.41
CA ASP A 47 -14.39 -6.06 -5.56
C ASP A 47 -13.27 -5.05 -5.26
N PRO A 48 -11.99 -5.45 -5.33
CA PRO A 48 -10.88 -4.53 -5.18
C PRO A 48 -10.82 -3.56 -6.37
N TRP A 49 -10.13 -2.45 -6.19
CA TRP A 49 -9.76 -1.62 -7.33
C TRP A 49 -8.64 -2.31 -8.11
N VAL A 50 -8.79 -2.36 -9.42
CA VAL A 50 -7.77 -2.87 -10.34
C VAL A 50 -7.58 -1.85 -11.45
N GLY A 51 -6.33 -1.51 -11.76
CA GLY A 51 -5.96 -0.70 -12.91
C GLY A 51 -4.96 -1.43 -13.78
N ILE A 52 -5.23 -1.50 -15.10
CA ILE A 52 -4.26 -2.02 -16.08
C ILE A 52 -3.69 -0.81 -16.82
N LEU A 53 -2.47 -0.45 -16.50
CA LEU A 53 -1.86 0.79 -16.98
C LEU A 53 -1.15 0.58 -18.32
N GLY A 54 -1.13 1.66 -19.11
CA GLY A 54 -0.51 1.71 -20.43
C GLY A 54 -1.53 1.79 -21.58
N PHE A 55 -1.17 2.58 -22.59
CA PHE A 55 -1.98 2.81 -23.78
C PHE A 55 -1.16 2.51 -25.05
N PRO A 56 -1.75 1.88 -26.09
CA PRO A 56 -3.12 1.32 -26.13
C PRO A 56 -3.25 -0.02 -25.40
N PHE A 57 -4.32 -0.23 -24.65
CA PHE A 57 -4.61 -1.47 -23.94
C PHE A 57 -4.70 -2.69 -24.86
N VAL A 58 -5.39 -2.58 -26.00
CA VAL A 58 -5.61 -3.70 -26.92
C VAL A 58 -4.29 -4.24 -27.46
N THR A 59 -3.28 -3.38 -27.65
CA THR A 59 -1.95 -3.82 -28.07
C THR A 59 -1.24 -4.64 -27.00
N GLN A 60 -1.43 -4.30 -25.71
CA GLN A 60 -0.92 -5.05 -24.58
C GLN A 60 -1.62 -6.42 -24.46
N ALA A 61 -2.95 -6.42 -24.54
CA ALA A 61 -3.76 -7.64 -24.43
C ALA A 61 -3.48 -8.63 -25.58
N THR A 62 -3.38 -8.16 -26.82
CA THR A 62 -3.02 -9.00 -27.98
C THR A 62 -1.57 -9.46 -27.97
N GLY A 63 -0.68 -8.68 -27.35
CA GLY A 63 0.72 -9.04 -27.11
C GLY A 63 0.94 -9.97 -25.92
N HIS A 64 -0.12 -10.40 -25.22
CA HIS A 64 -0.04 -11.26 -24.02
C HIS A 64 0.87 -10.71 -22.92
N HIS A 65 0.93 -9.38 -22.79
CA HIS A 65 1.83 -8.73 -21.83
C HIS A 65 1.23 -7.43 -21.35
N TYR A 66 1.04 -7.30 -20.04
CA TYR A 66 0.70 -6.02 -19.41
C TYR A 66 1.96 -5.36 -18.87
N ARG A 67 2.14 -4.08 -19.20
CA ARG A 67 3.26 -3.29 -18.67
C ARG A 67 3.14 -3.10 -17.17
N GLU A 68 1.94 -2.80 -16.69
CA GLU A 68 1.72 -2.55 -15.28
C GLU A 68 0.27 -2.85 -14.89
N VAL A 69 0.10 -3.54 -13.76
CA VAL A 69 -1.19 -3.83 -13.15
C VAL A 69 -1.13 -3.46 -11.69
N GLU A 70 -2.10 -2.70 -11.21
CA GLU A 70 -2.25 -2.37 -9.81
C GLU A 70 -3.50 -3.03 -9.25
N ILE A 71 -3.42 -3.54 -8.02
CA ILE A 71 -4.52 -4.12 -7.26
C ILE A 71 -4.54 -3.44 -5.90
N ARG A 72 -5.69 -2.87 -5.49
CA ARG A 72 -5.84 -2.22 -4.18
C ARG A 72 -7.13 -2.68 -3.52
N ALA A 73 -7.01 -3.24 -2.31
CA ALA A 73 -8.13 -3.68 -1.50
C ALA A 73 -8.05 -3.02 -0.12
N GLY A 74 -8.93 -2.06 0.14
CA GLY A 74 -9.07 -1.46 1.47
C GLY A 74 -9.86 -2.35 2.42
N GLY A 75 -9.76 -2.11 3.73
CA GLY A 75 -10.69 -2.66 4.72
C GLY A 75 -10.81 -4.20 4.73
N VAL A 76 -9.74 -4.90 4.39
CA VAL A 76 -9.65 -6.37 4.42
C VAL A 76 -9.54 -6.83 5.87
N ASP A 77 -10.25 -7.90 6.24
CA ASP A 77 -10.17 -8.46 7.60
C ASP A 77 -8.75 -8.94 7.89
N HIS A 78 -8.23 -8.46 9.01
CA HIS A 78 -6.90 -8.79 9.51
C HIS A 78 -6.99 -9.30 10.97
N PRO A 79 -6.40 -10.45 11.32
CA PRO A 79 -6.60 -11.08 12.62
C PRO A 79 -6.11 -10.24 13.81
N VAL A 80 -5.02 -9.48 13.61
CA VAL A 80 -4.38 -8.68 14.68
C VAL A 80 -4.97 -7.27 14.80
N VAL A 81 -4.96 -6.49 13.72
CA VAL A 81 -5.43 -5.09 13.74
C VAL A 81 -6.91 -4.92 13.42
N GLY A 82 -7.62 -6.01 13.11
CA GLY A 82 -9.04 -6.03 12.73
C GLY A 82 -9.26 -5.74 11.26
N LYS A 83 -8.74 -4.62 10.74
CA LYS A 83 -8.79 -4.26 9.32
C LYS A 83 -7.46 -3.67 8.86
N ALA A 84 -7.10 -3.96 7.62
CA ALA A 84 -5.94 -3.38 6.94
C ALA A 84 -6.26 -3.19 5.45
N SER A 85 -5.49 -2.34 4.78
CA SER A 85 -5.51 -2.24 3.31
C SER A 85 -4.32 -3.00 2.75
N ILE A 86 -4.53 -3.71 1.64
CA ILE A 86 -3.48 -4.44 0.93
C ILE A 86 -3.41 -3.97 -0.52
N GLU A 87 -2.20 -3.78 -1.02
CA GLU A 87 -1.95 -3.33 -2.38
C GLU A 87 -0.86 -4.17 -3.05
N ALA A 88 -0.94 -4.30 -4.37
CA ALA A 88 0.12 -4.86 -5.17
C ALA A 88 0.25 -4.10 -6.50
N THR A 89 1.47 -3.71 -6.85
CA THR A 89 1.82 -3.15 -8.15
C THR A 89 2.73 -4.16 -8.87
N MET A 90 2.27 -4.63 -10.02
CA MET A 90 2.97 -5.61 -10.85
C MET A 90 3.45 -4.92 -12.11
N HIS A 91 4.76 -4.92 -12.35
CA HIS A 91 5.33 -4.46 -13.61
C HIS A 91 5.76 -5.65 -14.47
N SER A 92 5.50 -5.56 -15.77
CA SER A 92 5.78 -6.58 -16.77
C SER A 92 5.13 -7.93 -16.41
N VAL A 93 3.81 -8.01 -16.56
CA VAL A 93 3.01 -9.22 -16.31
C VAL A 93 2.89 -10.02 -17.60
N ASP A 94 3.40 -11.24 -17.60
CA ASP A 94 3.28 -12.19 -18.71
C ASP A 94 1.93 -12.92 -18.67
N LEU A 95 1.22 -12.93 -19.80
CA LEU A 95 -0.08 -13.56 -19.99
C LEU A 95 -0.02 -14.60 -21.12
N THR A 96 1.14 -15.13 -21.46
CA THR A 96 1.27 -16.11 -22.56
C THR A 96 0.52 -17.40 -22.25
N GLU A 97 0.66 -17.88 -21.02
CA GLU A 97 0.03 -19.11 -20.52
C GLU A 97 -1.35 -18.86 -19.88
N THR A 98 -1.84 -17.61 -19.87
CA THR A 98 -3.11 -17.25 -19.25
C THR A 98 -3.95 -16.38 -20.18
N SER A 99 -5.28 -16.43 -20.09
CA SER A 99 -6.11 -15.47 -20.83
C SER A 99 -5.84 -14.04 -20.37
N TRP A 100 -5.88 -13.06 -21.28
CA TRP A 100 -5.90 -11.63 -20.93
C TRP A 100 -7.08 -11.28 -19.98
N LEU A 101 -8.13 -12.10 -19.99
CA LEU A 101 -9.17 -12.13 -18.97
C LEU A 101 -8.78 -13.15 -17.89
N ILE A 102 -7.90 -12.74 -16.96
CA ILE A 102 -7.38 -13.55 -15.86
C ILE A 102 -8.49 -14.29 -15.09
N GLY A 103 -8.25 -15.57 -14.79
CA GLY A 103 -9.11 -16.40 -13.97
C GLY A 103 -8.67 -16.42 -12.50
N PRO A 104 -9.51 -16.92 -11.58
CA PRO A 104 -9.18 -16.95 -10.15
C PRO A 104 -7.99 -17.86 -9.79
N ASN A 105 -7.68 -18.86 -10.62
CA ASN A 105 -6.59 -19.81 -10.38
C ASN A 105 -5.34 -19.49 -11.21
N SER A 106 -5.24 -18.28 -11.73
CA SER A 106 -4.14 -17.88 -12.62
C SER A 106 -2.82 -17.72 -11.86
N THR A 107 -1.74 -18.16 -12.49
CA THR A 107 -0.36 -17.90 -12.08
C THR A 107 0.24 -16.84 -13.01
N LEU A 108 0.83 -15.81 -12.42
CA LEU A 108 1.31 -14.62 -13.11
C LEU A 108 2.82 -14.52 -12.97
N PRO A 109 3.60 -14.72 -14.05
CA PRO A 109 4.98 -14.29 -14.09
C PRO A 109 5.03 -12.75 -14.13
N VAL A 110 5.78 -12.15 -13.20
CA VAL A 110 5.87 -10.70 -13.00
C VAL A 110 7.34 -10.29 -12.95
N GLY A 111 7.70 -9.31 -13.77
CA GLY A 111 9.07 -8.77 -13.83
C GLY A 111 9.50 -8.05 -12.56
N LYS A 112 8.63 -7.22 -11.98
CA LYS A 112 8.81 -6.57 -10.66
C LYS A 112 7.47 -6.53 -9.94
N LEU A 113 7.43 -7.01 -8.71
CA LEU A 113 6.26 -7.01 -7.85
C LEU A 113 6.55 -6.18 -6.61
N GLU A 114 5.73 -5.16 -6.38
CA GLU A 114 5.69 -4.36 -5.17
C GLU A 114 4.42 -4.72 -4.42
N SER A 115 4.55 -5.01 -3.13
CA SER A 115 3.48 -5.51 -2.29
C SER A 115 3.42 -4.68 -1.02
N ARG A 116 2.23 -4.23 -0.63
CA ARG A 116 2.05 -3.31 0.51
C ARG A 116 0.96 -3.79 1.44
N LEU A 117 1.22 -3.71 2.74
CA LEU A 117 0.24 -3.80 3.80
C LEU A 117 0.20 -2.45 4.52
N ILE A 118 -1.01 -1.89 4.65
CA ILE A 118 -1.23 -0.55 5.16
C ILE A 118 -2.19 -0.65 6.35
N VAL A 119 -1.76 -0.12 7.49
CA VAL A 119 -2.57 -0.03 8.72
C VAL A 119 -2.68 1.44 9.10
N ASP A 120 -3.89 1.99 9.05
CA ASP A 120 -4.11 3.39 9.43
C ASP A 120 -3.90 3.61 10.93
N SER A 121 -3.62 4.86 11.33
CA SER A 121 -3.35 5.20 12.72
C SER A 121 -4.49 4.85 13.68
N THR A 122 -5.75 4.78 13.21
CA THR A 122 -6.89 4.40 14.04
C THR A 122 -6.81 2.93 14.43
N HIS A 123 -6.44 2.07 13.48
CA HIS A 123 -6.27 0.64 13.71
C HIS A 123 -5.01 0.33 14.51
N VAL A 124 -3.89 1.04 14.25
CA VAL A 124 -2.67 0.97 15.07
C VAL A 124 -2.96 1.42 16.50
N GLY A 125 -3.60 2.58 16.67
CA GLY A 125 -3.96 3.14 17.96
C GLY A 125 -4.87 2.22 18.77
N ARG A 126 -5.90 1.64 18.13
CA ARG A 126 -6.75 0.64 18.78
C ARG A 126 -5.97 -0.58 19.23
N PHE A 127 -5.02 -1.07 18.43
CA PHE A 127 -4.16 -2.19 18.80
C PHE A 127 -3.26 -1.86 20.01
N MET A 128 -2.73 -0.64 20.06
CA MET A 128 -1.88 -0.15 21.16
C MET A 128 -2.67 0.30 22.40
N GLY A 129 -4.00 0.43 22.30
CA GLY A 129 -4.84 1.01 23.36
C GLY A 129 -4.82 2.54 23.43
N ILE A 130 -4.31 3.22 22.40
CA ILE A 130 -4.22 4.68 22.27
C ILE A 130 -5.22 5.14 21.20
N LYS A 131 -6.43 5.52 21.63
CA LYS A 131 -7.58 5.73 20.71
C LYS A 131 -7.43 6.94 19.79
N ASP A 132 -6.65 7.92 20.20
CA ASP A 132 -6.43 9.18 19.52
C ASP A 132 -5.03 9.24 18.88
N LEU A 133 -4.45 8.08 18.57
CA LEU A 133 -3.13 7.97 17.97
C LEU A 133 -3.11 8.68 16.60
N LEU A 134 -2.18 9.61 16.48
CA LEU A 134 -1.71 10.18 15.22
C LEU A 134 -0.30 9.68 14.95
N VAL A 135 -0.03 9.41 13.69
CA VAL A 135 1.28 9.00 13.19
C VAL A 135 1.69 10.03 12.15
N GLU A 136 2.93 10.50 12.26
CA GLU A 136 3.52 11.43 11.30
C GLU A 136 4.91 10.94 10.89
N ALA A 137 5.28 11.23 9.64
CA ALA A 137 6.60 10.93 9.11
C ALA A 137 7.70 11.70 9.88
N PRO A 138 8.95 11.23 9.87
CA PRO A 138 10.03 11.87 10.61
C PRO A 138 10.28 13.32 10.15
N PRO A 139 10.49 14.29 11.07
CA PRO A 139 10.64 15.71 10.71
C PRO A 139 11.84 16.03 9.82
N LYS A 140 12.88 15.18 9.81
CA LYS A 140 14.11 15.39 9.04
C LYS A 140 13.96 15.07 7.55
N GLU A 141 13.01 14.22 7.19
CA GLU A 141 12.89 13.68 5.84
C GLU A 141 12.29 14.71 4.86
N THR A 142 11.66 15.81 5.32
CA THR A 142 10.98 16.79 4.43
C THR A 142 11.88 17.59 3.46
N ASN A 143 13.18 17.32 3.33
CA ASN A 143 14.15 18.20 2.63
C ASN A 143 15.18 17.53 1.67
N ASP A 144 14.90 16.39 1.03
CA ASP A 144 15.71 15.87 -0.09
C ASP A 144 14.93 15.78 -1.43
N ALA A 145 15.56 15.28 -2.50
CA ALA A 145 14.98 15.23 -3.84
C ALA A 145 13.73 14.32 -3.98
N THR A 146 13.55 13.36 -3.07
CA THR A 146 12.30 12.57 -2.91
C THR A 146 11.53 12.97 -1.64
N GLY A 147 12.02 13.94 -0.88
CA GLY A 147 11.52 14.27 0.45
C GLY A 147 11.72 13.15 1.47
N GLY A 148 12.80 12.37 1.35
CA GLY A 148 13.18 11.34 2.30
C GLY A 148 12.28 10.11 2.28
N THR A 149 11.62 9.90 1.13
CA THR A 149 10.64 8.83 0.93
C THR A 149 11.04 7.90 -0.22
N THR A 150 10.49 6.68 -0.21
CA THR A 150 10.53 5.75 -1.36
C THR A 150 9.77 6.33 -2.56
N GLU A 151 9.89 5.71 -3.75
CA GLU A 151 9.07 6.07 -4.91
C GLU A 151 7.55 6.00 -4.61
N SER A 152 7.17 5.15 -3.65
CA SER A 152 5.80 4.95 -3.15
C SER A 152 5.36 6.01 -2.12
N GLY A 153 6.24 6.94 -1.76
CA GLY A 153 6.02 7.98 -0.74
C GLY A 153 6.08 7.49 0.70
N ILE A 154 6.76 6.37 0.97
CA ILE A 154 6.93 5.82 2.32
C ILE A 154 8.14 6.48 2.97
N SER A 155 7.98 7.05 4.17
CA SER A 155 9.08 7.65 4.94
C SER A 155 10.11 6.61 5.39
N GLY A 156 11.24 7.09 5.92
CA GLY A 156 12.12 6.26 6.74
C GLY A 156 11.41 5.67 7.97
N SER A 157 11.98 4.59 8.49
CA SER A 157 11.46 3.82 9.64
C SER A 157 11.88 4.39 11.01
N HIS A 158 12.80 5.35 11.07
CA HIS A 158 13.33 5.89 12.32
C HIS A 158 12.82 7.30 12.61
N GLY A 159 12.46 7.54 13.87
CA GLY A 159 12.04 8.86 14.35
C GLY A 159 10.66 9.30 13.87
N LEU A 160 9.74 8.36 13.64
CA LEU A 160 8.34 8.69 13.38
C LEU A 160 7.75 9.36 14.62
N VAL A 161 6.84 10.30 14.43
CA VAL A 161 6.20 11.01 15.54
C VAL A 161 4.84 10.39 15.81
N PHE A 162 4.73 9.72 16.95
CA PHE A 162 3.48 9.15 17.43
C PHE A 162 2.90 10.07 18.49
N THR A 163 1.67 10.54 18.30
CA THR A 163 1.02 11.46 19.23
C THR A 163 -0.32 10.91 19.71
N GLY A 164 -0.51 10.79 21.02
CA GLY A 164 -1.76 10.27 21.61
C GLY A 164 -1.77 10.30 23.13
N THR A 165 -2.85 9.83 23.74
CA THR A 165 -3.02 9.82 25.21
C THR A 165 -2.88 8.38 25.78
N PRO A 166 -1.75 8.04 26.42
CA PRO A 166 -1.51 6.69 26.95
C PRO A 166 -2.15 6.49 28.33
N THR A 167 -3.49 6.51 28.40
CA THR A 167 -4.26 6.35 29.66
C THR A 167 -3.92 5.06 30.43
N ALA A 168 -3.57 3.98 29.72
CA ALA A 168 -3.14 2.72 30.33
C ALA A 168 -1.82 2.84 31.12
N ALA A 169 -0.99 3.85 30.81
CA ALA A 169 0.23 4.18 31.55
C ALA A 169 -0.02 5.14 32.73
N GLY A 170 -1.27 5.47 33.06
CA GLY A 170 -1.61 6.44 34.11
C GLY A 170 -1.21 7.88 33.74
N PHE A 171 -1.23 8.18 32.45
CA PHE A 171 -0.95 9.49 31.89
C PHE A 171 -2.12 9.92 30.99
N ASP A 172 -2.90 10.89 31.47
CA ASP A 172 -4.17 11.31 30.88
C ASP A 172 -4.03 12.54 29.96
N GLU A 173 -2.79 12.97 29.70
CA GLU A 173 -2.48 14.05 28.78
C GLU A 173 -1.92 13.50 27.46
N ARG A 174 -2.07 14.29 26.41
CA ARG A 174 -1.63 13.91 25.07
C ARG A 174 -0.13 14.17 24.95
N VAL A 175 0.64 13.18 24.52
CA VAL A 175 2.11 13.27 24.38
C VAL A 175 2.53 12.91 22.97
N SER A 176 3.67 13.43 22.55
CA SER A 176 4.35 13.02 21.32
C SER A 176 5.58 12.20 21.67
N VAL A 177 5.82 11.12 20.95
CA VAL A 177 6.91 10.18 21.17
C VAL A 177 7.55 9.85 19.83
N SER A 178 8.88 9.81 19.82
CA SER A 178 9.67 9.31 18.70
C SER A 178 9.62 7.77 18.69
N VAL A 179 9.23 7.18 17.57
CA VAL A 179 9.08 5.73 17.42
C VAL A 179 9.87 5.27 16.20
N ASP A 180 10.66 4.21 16.41
CA ASP A 180 11.34 3.50 15.34
C ASP A 180 10.56 2.23 14.99
N LEU A 181 10.42 1.97 13.69
CA LEU A 181 9.86 0.74 13.15
C LEU A 181 10.98 -0.19 12.71
N SER A 182 10.78 -1.49 12.92
CA SER A 182 11.68 -2.51 12.38
C SER A 182 10.95 -3.82 12.16
N THR A 183 11.40 -4.57 11.16
CA THR A 183 11.00 -5.96 10.93
C THR A 183 12.18 -6.89 11.26
N PRO A 184 12.10 -7.73 12.31
CA PRO A 184 13.20 -8.63 12.68
C PRO A 184 13.50 -9.65 11.59
N GLU A 185 14.79 -9.95 11.35
CA GLU A 185 15.20 -10.94 10.34
C GLU A 185 14.71 -12.37 10.66
N ASP A 186 14.58 -12.70 11.95
CA ASP A 186 14.11 -14.01 12.43
C ASP A 186 12.57 -14.13 12.45
N ASP A 187 11.85 -13.01 12.34
CA ASP A 187 10.39 -12.97 12.21
C ASP A 187 9.96 -11.80 11.32
N VAL A 188 10.07 -12.04 10.01
CA VAL A 188 9.72 -11.06 8.97
C VAL A 188 8.23 -10.74 8.87
N THR A 189 7.40 -11.28 9.78
CA THR A 189 5.95 -11.03 9.84
C THR A 189 5.55 -10.21 11.06
N THR A 190 6.51 -9.80 11.88
CA THR A 190 6.25 -8.97 13.06
C THR A 190 6.85 -7.59 12.87
N LEU A 191 5.99 -6.57 12.85
CA LEU A 191 6.42 -5.18 12.91
C LEU A 191 6.66 -4.78 14.37
N VAL A 192 7.86 -4.32 14.68
CA VAL A 192 8.26 -3.86 16.01
C VAL A 192 8.24 -2.34 16.05
N PHE A 193 7.57 -1.79 17.06
CA PHE A 193 7.49 -0.36 17.37
C PHE A 193 8.36 -0.12 18.61
N ASN A 194 9.42 0.66 18.46
CA ASN A 194 10.34 1.00 19.54
C ASN A 194 10.27 2.49 19.86
N ALA A 195 9.59 2.84 20.94
CA ALA A 195 9.53 4.21 21.44
C ALA A 195 10.89 4.61 22.03
N THR A 196 11.50 5.66 21.48
CA THR A 196 12.87 6.07 21.79
C THR A 196 12.94 7.28 22.72
N ASP A 197 12.11 8.30 22.51
CA ASP A 197 12.10 9.49 23.35
C ASP A 197 10.76 10.22 23.36
N VAL A 198 10.50 10.98 24.41
CA VAL A 198 9.35 11.92 24.48
C VAL A 198 9.75 13.21 23.78
N LEU A 199 8.88 13.70 22.91
CA LEU A 199 9.11 14.89 22.09
C LEU A 199 8.31 16.09 22.63
N THR A 200 8.98 17.23 22.73
CA THR A 200 8.39 18.53 23.08
C THR A 200 8.81 19.60 22.07
N GLY A 201 8.12 20.74 22.06
CA GLY A 201 8.36 21.84 21.14
C GLY A 201 7.45 21.86 19.90
N PRO A 202 7.76 22.71 18.91
CA PRO A 202 6.90 22.95 17.76
C PRO A 202 6.57 21.68 16.97
N GLY A 203 5.29 21.48 16.64
CA GLY A 203 4.83 20.29 15.89
C GLY A 203 4.64 19.04 16.75
N THR A 204 4.66 19.17 18.08
CA THR A 204 4.36 18.10 19.03
C THR A 204 3.17 18.48 19.91
N ALA A 205 2.72 17.57 20.78
CA ALA A 205 1.76 17.91 21.82
C ALA A 205 2.31 18.90 22.87
N ASP A 206 3.63 19.12 22.89
CA ASP A 206 4.35 20.03 23.80
C ASP A 206 4.07 19.78 25.29
N GLU A 207 3.80 18.52 25.63
CA GLU A 207 3.50 18.09 26.99
C GLU A 207 4.75 17.56 27.70
N GLN A 208 4.98 18.00 28.93
CA GLN A 208 6.12 17.54 29.71
C GLN A 208 5.75 16.28 30.48
N VAL A 209 6.43 15.18 30.17
CA VAL A 209 6.27 13.93 30.92
C VAL A 209 7.23 13.91 32.10
N PRO A 210 6.74 13.79 33.35
CA PRO A 210 7.60 13.63 34.52
C PRO A 210 8.55 12.44 34.40
N ASP A 211 9.78 12.57 34.92
CA ASP A 211 10.82 11.53 34.80
C ASP A 211 10.38 10.17 35.34
N ASP A 212 9.59 10.15 36.41
CA ASP A 212 9.04 8.93 37.02
C ASP A 212 7.99 8.23 36.14
N LYS A 213 7.36 8.96 35.22
CA LYS A 213 6.36 8.44 34.27
C LYS A 213 6.91 8.14 32.88
N LYS A 214 8.09 8.68 32.53
CA LYS A 214 8.68 8.58 31.18
C LYS A 214 8.77 7.14 30.68
N ALA A 215 9.24 6.21 31.51
CA ALA A 215 9.36 4.81 31.14
C ALA A 215 8.01 4.15 30.83
N ALA A 216 6.96 4.49 31.60
CA ALA A 216 5.62 3.96 31.38
C ALA A 216 4.99 4.52 30.10
N VAL A 217 5.21 5.81 29.82
CA VAL A 217 4.78 6.44 28.57
C VAL A 217 5.46 5.78 27.37
N LEU A 218 6.79 5.67 27.37
CA LEU A 218 7.51 5.00 26.26
C LEU A 218 7.06 3.55 26.07
N ALA A 219 6.84 2.81 27.15
CA ALA A 219 6.33 1.45 27.08
C ALA A 219 4.93 1.36 26.44
N ALA A 220 4.06 2.36 26.64
CA ALA A 220 2.73 2.40 26.01
C ALA A 220 2.80 2.64 24.48
N PHE A 221 3.83 3.33 24.00
CA PHE A 221 4.08 3.55 22.58
C PHE A 221 4.95 2.45 21.93
N GLY A 222 5.51 1.54 22.73
CA GLY A 222 6.27 0.38 22.25
C GLY A 222 5.41 -0.88 22.15
N THR A 223 5.51 -1.62 21.04
CA THR A 223 4.75 -2.87 20.87
C THR A 223 5.36 -3.78 19.79
N LYS A 224 4.85 -5.00 19.69
CA LYS A 224 5.09 -5.93 18.58
C LYS A 224 3.77 -6.29 17.94
N MET A 225 3.66 -6.08 16.63
CA MET A 225 2.46 -6.32 15.85
C MET A 225 2.71 -7.51 14.90
N PRO A 226 2.28 -8.73 15.26
CA PRO A 226 2.52 -9.91 14.44
C PRO A 226 1.54 -10.01 13.26
N GLY A 227 1.80 -10.94 12.35
CA GLY A 227 0.90 -11.31 11.27
C GLY A 227 0.89 -10.33 10.10
N MET A 228 1.91 -9.48 9.98
CA MET A 228 2.08 -8.49 8.92
C MET A 228 2.54 -9.12 7.60
N LYS A 229 1.77 -10.07 7.08
CA LYS A 229 2.09 -10.76 5.84
C LYS A 229 1.66 -9.93 4.64
N LEU A 230 2.61 -9.65 3.75
CA LEU A 230 2.36 -8.90 2.52
C LEU A 230 1.61 -9.75 1.49
N PRO A 231 0.83 -9.13 0.59
CA PRO A 231 0.30 -9.80 -0.60
C PRO A 231 1.35 -10.63 -1.33
N PHE A 232 0.91 -11.80 -1.80
CA PHE A 232 1.74 -12.83 -2.45
C PHE A 232 2.88 -13.39 -1.58
N GLY A 233 2.89 -13.12 -0.28
CA GLY A 233 3.88 -13.66 0.66
C GLY A 233 5.27 -13.06 0.48
N LEU A 234 5.36 -11.83 -0.05
CA LEU A 234 6.64 -11.14 -0.17
C LEU A 234 7.23 -10.85 1.21
N ALA A 235 8.57 -10.93 1.29
CA ALA A 235 9.28 -10.46 2.47
C ALA A 235 9.29 -8.92 2.47
N PRO A 236 9.09 -8.27 3.62
CA PRO A 236 9.28 -6.84 3.76
C PRO A 236 10.70 -6.41 3.39
N THR A 237 10.79 -5.29 2.69
CA THR A 237 12.04 -4.60 2.35
C THR A 237 12.08 -3.18 2.91
N THR A 238 10.92 -2.62 3.27
CA THR A 238 10.80 -1.26 3.81
C THR A 238 9.58 -1.16 4.72
N GLU A 239 9.71 -0.41 5.81
CA GLU A 239 8.60 0.01 6.66
C GLU A 239 8.70 1.50 6.97
N GLY A 240 7.57 2.15 7.18
CA GLY A 240 7.53 3.58 7.46
C GLY A 240 6.11 4.11 7.54
N ALA A 241 5.98 5.44 7.40
CA ALA A 241 4.69 6.10 7.35
C ALA A 241 4.45 6.77 6.00
N ARG A 242 3.19 6.82 5.57
CA ARG A 242 2.72 7.66 4.46
C ARG A 242 1.43 8.35 4.89
N GLY A 243 1.48 9.67 5.06
CA GLY A 243 0.41 10.38 5.76
C GLY A 243 0.30 9.87 7.21
N SER A 244 -0.89 9.43 7.60
CA SER A 244 -1.17 8.86 8.93
C SER A 244 -1.04 7.34 9.01
N ASP A 245 -0.65 6.69 7.91
CA ASP A 245 -0.74 5.24 7.81
C ASP A 245 0.64 4.62 7.97
N ILE A 246 0.71 3.51 8.70
CA ILE A 246 1.87 2.65 8.77
C ILE A 246 1.86 1.73 7.55
N ILE A 247 2.95 1.73 6.80
CA ILE A 247 3.10 0.92 5.58
C ILE A 247 4.28 -0.02 5.76
N ILE A 248 4.05 -1.27 5.38
CA ILE A 248 5.07 -2.28 5.18
C ILE A 248 5.07 -2.60 3.70
N GLU A 249 6.22 -2.50 3.05
CA GLU A 249 6.41 -2.73 1.62
C GLU A 249 7.45 -3.84 1.40
N GLY A 250 7.18 -4.70 0.43
CA GLY A 250 8.10 -5.71 -0.07
C GLY A 250 8.21 -5.60 -1.58
N ILE A 251 9.44 -5.57 -2.09
CA ILE A 251 9.72 -5.52 -3.53
C ILE A 251 10.52 -6.76 -3.94
N SER A 252 10.08 -7.43 -4.99
CA SER A 252 10.77 -8.57 -5.58
C SER A 252 10.77 -8.49 -7.10
N THR A 253 11.74 -9.14 -7.76
CA THR A 253 11.87 -9.16 -9.22
C THR A 253 11.91 -10.59 -9.75
N GLY A 254 11.37 -10.79 -10.96
CA GLY A 254 11.37 -12.08 -11.64
C GLY A 254 10.61 -13.18 -10.89
N VAL A 255 9.45 -12.84 -10.33
CA VAL A 255 8.63 -13.77 -9.52
C VAL A 255 7.48 -14.35 -10.32
N THR A 256 6.99 -15.52 -9.91
CA THR A 256 5.70 -16.05 -10.38
C THR A 256 4.77 -16.19 -9.19
N VAL A 257 3.61 -15.55 -9.25
CA VAL A 257 2.66 -15.50 -8.14
C VAL A 257 1.31 -16.07 -8.54
N ALA A 258 0.67 -16.82 -7.64
CA ALA A 258 -0.71 -17.26 -7.82
C ALA A 258 -1.67 -16.14 -7.39
N LEU A 259 -2.77 -15.94 -8.13
CA LEU A 259 -3.71 -14.84 -7.87
C LEU A 259 -4.39 -14.93 -6.50
N ASP A 260 -4.62 -16.15 -6.01
CA ASP A 260 -5.13 -16.45 -4.67
C ASP A 260 -4.11 -16.19 -3.54
N GLY A 261 -2.87 -15.85 -3.90
CA GLY A 261 -1.86 -15.37 -2.98
C GLY A 261 -1.99 -13.89 -2.62
N PHE A 262 -2.86 -13.11 -3.28
CA PHE A 262 -2.98 -11.67 -3.02
C PHE A 262 -3.37 -11.37 -1.56
N ARG A 263 -4.21 -12.20 -0.93
CA ARG A 263 -4.52 -12.12 0.50
C ARG A 263 -3.82 -13.24 1.25
N GLN A 264 -3.01 -12.87 2.23
CA GLN A 264 -2.39 -13.82 3.15
C GLN A 264 -3.20 -13.94 4.45
N PRO A 265 -3.39 -15.16 4.99
CA PRO A 265 -4.11 -15.40 6.23
C PRO A 265 -3.29 -15.11 7.49
#